data_AF-A0A4R8I0T6-F1
#
_entry.id   AF-A0A4R8I0T6-F1
#
_cell.length_a   1.000
_cell.length_b   1.000
_cell.length_c   1.000
_cell.angle_alpha   90.00
_cell.angle_beta   90.00
_cell.angle_gamma   90.00
#
_symmetry.space_group_name_H-M   'P 1'
#
loop_
_entity.id
_entity.type
_entity.pdbx_description
1 polymer ?
#
loop_
_entity_poly.entity_id
_entity_poly.type
_entity_poly.pdbx_seq_one_letter_code
_entity_poly.pdbx_strand_id
1 'polypeptide(L)'
;MRQRSIAARLPSRNAFLLAFATLLLGMALAIAWILGVTLFYPDSALAQAIPRRDDLIRAHIDYLMMAQFVFVFALLFRQYALRPPIWMIVSICFGTFNNPLSFALRALTPKIDPATLPPVEPHFPLIAGVSFTLTTVGFLTAAFLAARAAWRAGEAAAPTIARSLERAE
;
A
#
# COMPACT_ATOMS: atom_id res chain seq x y z
N MET A 1 -2.79 13.30 -38.01
CA MET A 1 -1.58 13.42 -37.15
C MET A 1 -1.84 14.22 -35.85
N ARG A 2 -2.81 13.83 -34.98
CA ARG A 2 -3.08 14.62 -33.75
C ARG A 2 -3.60 13.82 -32.54
N GLN A 3 -3.26 12.53 -32.42
CA GLN A 3 -3.59 11.71 -31.24
C GLN A 3 -2.36 11.28 -30.41
N ARG A 4 -1.14 11.56 -30.88
CA ARG A 4 0.10 11.20 -30.17
C ARG A 4 0.42 12.09 -28.95
N SER A 5 -0.29 13.20 -28.71
CA SER A 5 0.12 14.19 -27.70
C SER A 5 -0.50 14.03 -26.31
N ILE A 6 -1.63 13.33 -26.16
CA ILE A 6 -2.28 13.12 -24.85
C ILE A 6 -1.74 11.85 -24.19
N ALA A 7 -1.63 10.75 -24.93
CA ALA A 7 -1.09 9.48 -24.42
C ALA A 7 0.38 9.57 -24.00
N ALA A 8 1.16 10.49 -24.60
CA ALA A 8 2.56 10.74 -24.23
C ALA A 8 2.73 11.56 -22.93
N ARG A 9 1.66 12.18 -22.41
CA ARG A 9 1.69 12.99 -21.18
C ARG A 9 1.16 12.26 -19.95
N LEU A 10 0.48 11.13 -20.13
CA LEU A 10 -0.03 10.36 -19.00
C LEU A 10 1.13 9.62 -18.32
N PRO A 11 1.30 9.73 -17.00
CA PRO A 11 2.28 8.96 -16.26
C PRO A 11 2.10 7.46 -16.58
N SER A 12 3.20 6.74 -16.78
CA SER A 12 3.14 5.29 -16.90
C SER A 12 2.47 4.68 -15.67
N ARG A 13 1.84 3.51 -15.80
CA ARG A 13 1.20 2.81 -14.66
C ARG A 13 2.16 2.66 -13.47
N ASN A 14 3.45 2.45 -13.75
CA ASN A 14 4.47 2.36 -12.71
C ASN A 14 4.77 3.73 -12.07
N ALA A 15 4.84 4.80 -12.86
CA ALA A 15 4.99 6.16 -12.32
C ALA A 15 3.80 6.55 -11.43
N PHE A 16 2.59 6.17 -11.81
CA PHE A 16 1.40 6.34 -10.97
C PHE A 16 1.52 5.58 -9.65
N LEU A 17 1.88 4.29 -9.68
CA LEU A 17 2.07 3.49 -8.46
C LEU A 17 3.16 4.07 -7.55
N LEU A 18 4.27 4.58 -8.11
CA LEU A 18 5.32 5.23 -7.34
C LEU A 18 4.82 6.53 -6.70
N ALA A 19 4.11 7.39 -7.45
CA ALA A 19 3.53 8.60 -6.90
C ALA A 19 2.52 8.29 -5.78
N PHE A 20 1.74 7.23 -5.96
CA PHE A 20 0.79 6.77 -4.96
C PHE A 20 1.47 6.18 -3.72
N ALA A 21 2.55 5.40 -3.88
CA ALA A 21 3.35 4.93 -2.76
C ALA A 21 3.96 6.10 -1.97
N THR A 22 4.44 7.13 -2.65
CA THR A 22 4.93 8.37 -2.04
C THR A 22 3.83 9.09 -1.24
N LEU A 23 2.58 9.11 -1.74
CA LEU A 23 1.44 9.65 -1.00
C LEU A 23 1.22 8.88 0.31
N LEU A 24 1.19 7.55 0.26
CA LEU A 24 1.02 6.70 1.45
C LEU A 24 2.16 6.91 2.46
N LEU A 25 3.40 6.99 1.97
CA LEU A 25 4.57 7.30 2.81
C LEU A 25 4.44 8.69 3.45
N GLY A 26 4.00 9.69 2.69
CA GLY A 26 3.73 11.04 3.20
C GLY A 26 2.70 11.04 4.33
N MET A 27 1.63 10.25 4.20
CA MET A 27 0.65 10.06 5.27
C MET A 27 1.26 9.37 6.50
N ALA A 28 2.05 8.31 6.30
CA ALA A 28 2.75 7.63 7.40
C ALA A 28 3.66 8.60 8.18
N LEU A 29 4.43 9.43 7.47
CA LEU A 29 5.34 10.42 8.07
C LEU A 29 4.59 11.55 8.78
N ALA A 30 3.47 12.01 8.22
CA ALA A 30 2.61 12.98 8.89
C ALA A 30 2.07 12.42 10.21
N ILE A 31 1.61 11.17 10.22
CA ILE A 31 1.16 10.51 11.44
C ILE A 31 2.33 10.32 12.43
N ALA A 32 3.54 10.01 11.96
CA ALA A 32 4.72 9.90 12.83
C ALA A 32 5.01 11.21 13.56
N TRP A 33 4.91 12.35 12.87
CA TRP A 33 5.04 13.66 13.49
C TRP A 33 3.95 13.93 14.53
N ILE A 34 2.69 13.62 14.20
CA ILE A 34 1.58 13.75 15.14
C ILE A 34 1.85 12.90 16.39
N LEU A 35 2.18 11.62 16.22
CA LEU A 35 2.51 10.71 17.32
C LEU A 35 3.68 11.26 18.17
N GLY A 36 4.73 11.77 17.54
CA GLY A 36 5.85 12.41 18.22
C GLY A 36 5.42 13.60 19.07
N VAL A 37 4.66 14.55 18.50
CA VAL A 37 4.14 15.71 19.26
C VAL A 37 3.28 15.24 20.42
N THR A 38 2.37 14.30 20.20
CA THR A 38 1.52 13.80 21.29
C THR A 38 2.33 13.09 22.38
N LEU A 39 3.41 12.38 22.03
CA LEU A 39 4.29 11.72 22.99
C LEU A 39 5.01 12.73 23.90
N PHE A 40 5.58 13.78 23.32
CA PHE A 40 6.35 14.79 24.07
C PHE A 40 5.49 15.86 24.74
N TYR A 41 4.28 16.13 24.22
CA TYR A 41 3.35 17.12 24.74
C TYR A 41 1.95 16.50 24.94
N PRO A 42 1.78 15.66 25.98
CA PRO A 42 0.55 14.90 26.21
C PRO A 42 -0.68 15.78 26.52
N ASP A 43 -0.47 16.97 27.09
CA ASP A 43 -1.55 17.92 27.44
C ASP A 43 -1.88 18.91 26.30
N SER A 44 -1.23 18.78 25.14
CA SER A 44 -1.50 19.65 24.00
C SER A 44 -2.90 19.44 23.41
N ALA A 45 -3.47 20.49 22.79
CA ALA A 45 -4.75 20.39 22.09
C ALA A 45 -4.75 19.28 21.01
N LEU A 46 -3.60 19.05 20.36
CA LEU A 46 -3.43 17.96 19.41
C LEU A 46 -3.53 16.59 20.07
N ALA A 47 -2.91 16.41 21.23
CA ALA A 47 -2.99 15.14 21.97
C ALA A 47 -4.41 14.85 22.46
N GLN A 48 -5.15 15.88 22.88
CA GLN A 48 -6.56 15.75 23.28
C GLN A 48 -7.48 15.42 22.09
N ALA A 49 -7.13 15.86 20.87
CA ALA A 49 -7.86 15.54 19.65
C ALA A 49 -7.69 14.08 19.18
N ILE A 50 -6.84 13.28 19.84
CA ILE A 50 -6.57 11.89 19.49
C ILE A 50 -6.89 10.99 20.68
N PRO A 51 -8.19 10.67 20.91
CA PRO A 51 -8.60 9.86 22.05
C PRO A 51 -8.01 8.45 22.06
N ARG A 52 -7.69 7.91 20.88
CA ARG A 52 -7.27 6.51 20.69
C ARG A 52 -5.92 6.42 19.99
N ARG A 53 -4.84 6.77 20.70
CA ARG A 53 -3.46 6.75 20.15
C ARG A 53 -3.03 5.40 19.60
N ASP A 54 -3.47 4.32 20.22
CA ASP A 54 -3.24 2.95 19.79
C ASP A 54 -3.75 2.69 18.37
N ASP A 55 -4.88 3.28 17.98
CA ASP A 55 -5.37 3.20 16.60
C ASP A 55 -4.58 4.09 15.64
N LEU A 56 -4.08 5.24 16.11
CA LEU A 56 -3.21 6.08 15.30
C LEU A 56 -1.86 5.40 15.01
N ILE A 57 -1.30 4.69 15.99
CA ILE A 57 -0.09 3.87 15.82
C ILE A 57 -0.35 2.75 14.80
N ARG A 58 -1.50 2.07 14.87
CA ARG A 58 -1.88 1.05 13.88
C ARG A 58 -1.97 1.66 12.48
N ALA A 59 -2.61 2.82 12.34
CA ALA A 59 -2.70 3.53 11.07
C ALA A 59 -1.31 3.90 10.52
N HIS A 60 -0.41 4.39 11.36
CA HIS A 60 0.96 4.72 10.99
C HIS A 60 1.71 3.51 10.42
N ILE A 61 1.73 2.41 11.17
CA ILE A 61 2.42 1.18 10.78
C ILE A 61 1.80 0.61 9.50
N ASP A 62 0.47 0.60 9.41
CA ASP A 62 -0.22 0.06 8.24
C ASP A 62 0.06 0.93 6.99
N TYR A 63 0.02 2.26 7.07
CA TYR A 63 0.43 3.12 5.96
C TYR A 63 1.90 2.89 5.55
N LEU A 64 2.80 2.69 6.51
CA LEU A 64 4.21 2.41 6.22
C LEU A 64 4.38 1.09 5.44
N MET A 65 3.73 0.02 5.92
CA MET A 65 3.77 -1.29 5.28
C MET A 65 3.12 -1.26 3.88
N MET A 66 1.97 -0.60 3.75
CA MET A 66 1.27 -0.47 2.48
C MET A 66 2.12 0.34 1.48
N ALA A 67 2.74 1.44 1.90
CA ALA A 67 3.64 2.21 1.05
C ALA A 67 4.82 1.36 0.56
N GLN A 68 5.46 0.60 1.46
CA GLN A 68 6.56 -0.30 1.12
C GLN A 68 6.15 -1.35 0.08
N PHE A 69 5.01 -2.01 0.25
CA PHE A 69 4.54 -2.98 -0.72
C PHE A 69 4.24 -2.36 -2.09
N VAL A 70 3.61 -1.18 -2.14
CA VAL A 70 3.37 -0.49 -3.42
C VAL A 70 4.70 -0.11 -4.08
N PHE A 71 5.69 0.39 -3.33
CA PHE A 71 7.03 0.66 -3.86
C PHE A 71 7.68 -0.60 -4.43
N VAL A 72 7.72 -1.69 -3.67
CA VAL A 72 8.31 -2.97 -4.08
C VAL A 72 7.68 -3.46 -5.38
N PHE A 73 6.35 -3.52 -5.46
CA PHE A 73 5.70 -4.00 -6.68
C PHE A 73 5.83 -3.05 -7.86
N ALA A 74 5.81 -1.73 -7.65
CA ALA A 74 6.08 -0.78 -8.72
C ALA A 74 7.50 -0.96 -9.31
N LEU A 75 8.49 -1.21 -8.45
CA LEU A 75 9.87 -1.49 -8.86
C LEU A 75 10.00 -2.85 -9.53
N LEU A 76 9.34 -3.90 -9.03
CA LEU A 76 9.32 -5.23 -9.67
C LEU A 76 8.66 -5.18 -11.04
N PHE A 77 7.56 -4.44 -11.21
CA PHE A 77 6.92 -4.27 -12.51
C PHE A 77 7.84 -3.53 -13.48
N ARG A 78 8.59 -2.53 -13.01
CA ARG A 78 9.62 -1.88 -13.83
C ARG A 78 10.76 -2.84 -14.18
N GLN A 79 11.28 -3.58 -13.22
CA GLN A 79 12.42 -4.50 -13.38
C GLN A 79 12.13 -5.59 -14.43
N TYR A 80 10.94 -6.19 -14.37
CA TYR A 80 10.55 -7.28 -15.27
C TYR A 80 9.74 -6.80 -16.49
N ALA A 81 9.72 -5.48 -16.75
CA ALA A 81 8.93 -4.86 -17.82
C ALA A 81 7.45 -5.31 -17.85
N LEU A 82 6.88 -5.59 -16.68
CA LEU A 82 5.50 -6.01 -16.53
C LEU A 82 4.56 -4.83 -16.68
N ARG A 83 3.46 -5.04 -17.41
CA ARG A 83 2.38 -4.07 -17.55
C ARG A 83 1.21 -4.48 -16.66
N PRO A 84 1.15 -4.01 -15.40
CA PRO A 84 0.12 -4.41 -14.45
C PRO A 84 -1.28 -4.10 -15.01
N PRO A 85 -2.26 -5.01 -14.90
CA PRO A 85 -3.64 -4.75 -15.33
C PRO A 85 -4.28 -3.64 -14.47
N ILE A 86 -5.16 -2.84 -15.07
CA ILE A 86 -5.74 -1.65 -14.41
C ILE A 86 -6.55 -2.04 -13.17
N TRP A 87 -7.35 -3.10 -13.25
CA TRP A 87 -8.16 -3.55 -12.12
C TRP A 87 -7.30 -3.85 -10.90
N MET A 88 -6.11 -4.45 -11.09
CA MET A 88 -5.19 -4.78 -9.99
C MET A 88 -4.62 -3.50 -9.35
N ILE A 89 -4.29 -2.49 -10.17
CA ILE A 89 -3.85 -1.18 -9.66
C ILE A 89 -4.95 -0.55 -8.82
N VAL A 90 -6.19 -0.56 -9.31
CA VAL A 90 -7.35 -0.02 -8.58
C VAL A 90 -7.55 -0.76 -7.26
N SER A 91 -7.49 -2.10 -7.28
CA SER A 91 -7.62 -2.92 -6.06
C SER A 91 -6.53 -2.60 -5.03
N ILE A 92 -5.26 -2.52 -5.47
CA ILE A 92 -4.13 -2.15 -4.61
C ILE A 92 -4.36 -0.75 -4.03
N CYS A 93 -4.63 0.25 -4.87
CA CYS A 93 -4.76 1.64 -4.43
C CYS A 93 -5.95 1.84 -3.48
N PHE A 94 -7.10 1.25 -3.79
CA PHE A 94 -8.27 1.35 -2.92
C PHE A 94 -8.00 0.71 -1.57
N GLY A 95 -7.42 -0.48 -1.57
CA GLY A 95 -7.12 -1.25 -0.39
C GLY A 95 -6.07 -0.59 0.53
N THR A 96 -4.91 -0.28 -0.05
CA THR A 96 -3.77 0.33 0.67
C THR A 96 -4.04 1.71 1.23
N PHE A 97 -5.02 2.43 0.68
CA PHE A 97 -5.46 3.72 1.22
C PHE A 97 -6.50 3.57 2.33
N ASN A 98 -7.54 2.77 2.10
CA ASN A 98 -8.70 2.73 3.00
C ASN A 98 -8.45 1.87 4.26
N ASN A 99 -7.58 0.85 4.18
CA ASN A 99 -7.23 0.03 5.34
C ASN A 99 -6.62 0.89 6.48
N PRO A 100 -5.51 1.64 6.26
CA PRO A 100 -4.94 2.48 7.32
C PRO A 100 -5.83 3.69 7.65
N LEU A 101 -6.56 4.24 6.66
CA LEU A 101 -7.49 5.35 6.88
C LEU A 101 -8.57 4.99 7.90
N SER A 102 -9.08 3.77 7.87
CA SER A 102 -10.09 3.31 8.82
C SER A 102 -9.57 3.36 10.27
N PHE A 103 -8.30 3.01 10.50
CA PHE A 103 -7.66 3.16 11.81
C PHE A 103 -7.41 4.62 12.16
N ALA A 104 -6.99 5.46 11.20
CA ALA A 104 -6.77 6.89 11.42
C ALA A 104 -8.07 7.61 11.81
N LEU A 105 -9.18 7.32 11.13
CA LEU A 105 -10.49 7.87 11.47
C LEU A 105 -10.97 7.37 12.83
N ARG A 106 -10.76 6.09 13.14
CA ARG A 106 -11.08 5.54 14.46
C ARG A 106 -10.23 6.14 15.58
N ALA A 107 -9.01 6.57 15.28
CA ALA A 107 -8.16 7.23 16.26
C ALA A 107 -8.74 8.56 16.77
N LEU A 108 -9.57 9.21 15.95
CA LEU A 108 -10.24 10.48 16.23
C LEU A 108 -11.61 10.30 16.90
N THR A 109 -12.15 9.07 16.94
CA THR A 109 -13.45 8.83 17.59
C THR A 109 -13.29 8.58 19.09
N PRO A 110 -14.21 9.09 19.92
CA PRO A 110 -14.20 8.79 21.35
C PRO A 110 -14.26 7.29 21.61
N LYS A 111 -13.56 6.85 22.65
CA LYS A 111 -13.64 5.46 23.12
C LYS A 111 -14.98 5.30 23.85
N ILE A 112 -15.93 4.59 23.22
CA ILE A 112 -17.21 4.27 23.84
C ILE A 112 -17.03 3.00 24.67
N ASP A 113 -17.52 3.02 25.91
CA ASP A 113 -17.55 1.84 26.77
C ASP A 113 -18.59 0.84 26.23
N PRO A 114 -18.19 -0.38 25.82
CA PRO A 114 -19.11 -1.41 25.34
C PRO A 114 -20.21 -1.74 26.35
N ALA A 115 -19.97 -1.57 27.66
CA ALA A 115 -20.96 -1.82 28.70
C ALA A 115 -22.12 -0.79 28.70
N THR A 116 -21.95 0.34 28.02
CA THR A 116 -22.95 1.43 27.96
C THR A 116 -23.78 1.44 26.67
N LEU A 117 -23.44 0.59 25.69
CA LEU A 117 -24.16 0.48 24.44
C LEU A 117 -25.23 -0.62 24.50
N PRO A 118 -26.41 -0.43 23.88
CA PRO A 118 -27.33 -1.53 23.66
C PRO A 118 -26.64 -2.65 22.88
N PRO A 119 -26.98 -3.93 23.13
CA PRO A 119 -26.36 -5.06 22.43
C PRO A 119 -26.69 -4.98 20.94
N VAL A 120 -25.77 -4.40 20.17
CA VAL A 120 -25.77 -4.43 18.72
C VAL A 120 -24.85 -5.59 18.32
N GLU A 121 -25.35 -6.48 17.46
CA GLU A 121 -24.55 -7.58 16.96
C GLU A 121 -23.32 -7.02 16.21
N PRO A 122 -22.09 -7.36 16.66
CA PRO A 122 -20.88 -6.85 16.02
C PRO A 122 -20.80 -7.37 14.59
N HIS A 123 -20.92 -6.47 13.62
CA HIS A 123 -20.71 -6.80 12.21
C HIS A 123 -19.40 -6.16 11.73
N PHE A 124 -18.70 -6.88 10.86
CA PHE A 124 -17.53 -6.33 10.20
C PHE A 124 -17.99 -5.22 9.23
N PRO A 125 -17.42 -4.00 9.29
CA PRO A 125 -17.85 -2.93 8.40
C PRO A 125 -17.68 -3.33 6.94
N LEU A 126 -18.74 -3.19 6.13
CA LEU A 126 -18.74 -3.63 4.73
C LEU A 126 -17.59 -3.01 3.93
N ILE A 127 -17.33 -1.70 4.13
CA ILE A 127 -16.25 -0.98 3.45
C ILE A 127 -14.88 -1.54 3.84
N ALA A 128 -14.69 -1.91 5.12
CA ALA A 128 -13.46 -2.57 5.55
C ALA A 128 -13.32 -3.94 4.87
N GLY A 129 -14.41 -4.72 4.80
CA GLY A 129 -14.43 -6.02 4.10
C GLY A 129 -14.01 -5.91 2.64
N VAL A 130 -14.58 -4.94 1.93
CA VAL A 130 -14.23 -4.65 0.54
C VAL A 130 -12.77 -4.22 0.43
N SER A 131 -12.30 -3.32 1.31
CA SER A 131 -10.94 -2.81 1.29
C SER A 131 -9.91 -3.92 1.52
N PHE A 132 -10.05 -4.74 2.56
CA PHE A 132 -9.17 -5.88 2.83
C PHE A 132 -9.16 -6.88 1.67
N THR A 133 -10.32 -7.16 1.09
CA THR A 133 -10.42 -8.07 -0.05
C THR A 133 -9.66 -7.53 -1.26
N LEU A 134 -9.87 -6.25 -1.60
CA LEU A 134 -9.18 -5.62 -2.72
C LEU A 134 -7.67 -5.51 -2.50
N THR A 135 -7.21 -5.15 -1.30
CA THR A 135 -5.79 -5.18 -0.93
C THR A 135 -5.19 -6.57 -1.18
N THR A 136 -5.87 -7.60 -0.68
CA THR A 136 -5.40 -9.00 -0.72
C THR A 136 -5.32 -9.50 -2.16
N VAL A 137 -6.42 -9.41 -2.92
CA VAL A 137 -6.46 -9.86 -4.31
C VAL A 137 -5.47 -9.06 -5.17
N GLY A 138 -5.36 -7.75 -4.94
CA GLY A 138 -4.44 -6.88 -5.64
C GLY A 138 -2.98 -7.29 -5.46
N PHE A 139 -2.53 -7.42 -4.21
CA PHE A 139 -1.14 -7.78 -3.92
C PHE A 139 -0.80 -9.24 -4.24
N LEU A 140 -1.72 -10.19 -4.03
CA LEU A 140 -1.48 -11.58 -4.43
C LEU A 140 -1.31 -11.71 -5.94
N THR A 141 -2.10 -10.97 -6.72
CA THR A 141 -1.94 -10.93 -8.18
C THR A 141 -0.61 -10.30 -8.58
N ALA A 142 -0.22 -9.19 -7.92
CA ALA A 142 1.07 -8.55 -8.15
C ALA A 142 2.25 -9.50 -7.85
N ALA A 143 2.19 -10.19 -6.71
CA ALA A 143 3.16 -11.19 -6.29
C ALA A 143 3.27 -12.34 -7.29
N PHE A 144 2.14 -12.91 -7.71
CA PHE A 144 2.11 -13.97 -8.69
C PHE A 144 2.74 -13.55 -10.02
N LEU A 145 2.38 -12.37 -10.54
CA LEU A 145 2.93 -11.86 -11.80
C LEU A 145 4.44 -11.62 -11.70
N ALA A 146 4.90 -11.01 -10.61
CA ALA A 146 6.32 -10.75 -10.38
C ALA A 146 7.13 -12.05 -10.23
N ALA A 147 6.64 -13.00 -9.43
CA ALA A 147 7.29 -14.30 -9.24
C ALA A 147 7.37 -15.10 -10.54
N ARG A 148 6.27 -15.14 -11.32
CA ARG A 148 6.26 -15.81 -12.63
C ARG A 148 7.26 -15.19 -13.59
N ALA A 149 7.40 -13.87 -13.58
CA ALA A 149 8.34 -13.17 -14.45
C ALA A 149 9.80 -13.41 -14.02
N ALA A 150 10.07 -13.38 -12.72
CA ALA A 150 11.38 -13.70 -12.16
C ALA A 150 11.81 -15.13 -12.54
N TRP A 151 10.91 -16.10 -12.40
CA TRP A 151 11.17 -17.49 -12.75
C TRP A 151 11.55 -17.65 -14.23
N ARG A 152 10.76 -17.07 -15.14
CA ARG A 152 11.04 -17.10 -16.59
C ARG A 152 12.34 -16.40 -16.97
N ALA A 153 12.68 -15.31 -16.28
CA ALA A 153 13.95 -14.62 -16.49
C ALA A 153 15.14 -15.51 -16.09
N GLY A 154 15.01 -16.29 -15.00
CA GLY A 154 16.00 -17.27 -14.58
C GLY A 154 16.18 -18.41 -15.59
N GLU A 155 15.09 -18.99 -16.09
CA GLU A 155 15.13 -20.04 -17.12
C GLU A 155 15.81 -19.55 -18.41
N ALA A 156 15.55 -18.31 -18.83
CA ALA A 156 16.16 -17.73 -20.02
C ALA A 156 17.67 -17.45 -19.86
N ALA A 157 18.14 -17.17 -18.64
CA ALA A 157 19.55 -16.89 -18.35
C ALA A 157 20.42 -18.14 -18.24
N ALA A 158 19.85 -19.28 -17.84
CA ALA A 158 20.56 -20.55 -17.64
C ALA A 158 21.40 -21.01 -18.86
N PRO A 159 20.87 -21.06 -20.11
CA PRO A 159 21.66 -21.49 -21.26
C PRO A 159 22.76 -20.50 -21.67
N THR A 160 22.61 -19.20 -21.36
CA THR A 160 23.64 -18.19 -21.61
C THR A 160 24.83 -18.36 -20.66
N ILE A 161 24.55 -18.64 -19.38
CA ILE A 161 25.60 -18.88 -18.38
C ILE A 161 26.38 -20.16 -18.71
N ALA A 162 25.69 -21.26 -19.05
CA ALA A 162 26.34 -22.52 -19.43
C ALA A 162 27.33 -22.34 -20.59
N ARG A 163 26.93 -21.62 -21.66
CA ARG A 163 27.83 -21.33 -22.79
C ARG A 163 29.01 -20.41 -22.45
N SER A 164 28.88 -19.55 -21.44
CA SER A 164 29.99 -18.70 -21.00
C SER A 164 31.03 -19.47 -20.19
N LEU A 165 30.60 -20.49 -19.45
CA LEU A 165 31.50 -21.39 -18.71
C LEU A 165 32.26 -22.31 -19.67
N GLU A 166 31.58 -22.89 -20.66
CA GLU A 166 32.23 -23.73 -21.70
C GLU A 166 33.26 -22.98 -22.56
N ARG A 167 33.19 -21.65 -22.64
CA ARG A 167 34.16 -20.82 -23.39
C ARG A 167 35.33 -20.32 -22.54
N ALA A 168 35.25 -20.50 -21.22
CA ALA A 168 36.30 -20.09 -20.28
C ALA A 168 37.26 -21.24 -19.95
N GLU A 169 36.92 -22.48 -20.34
CA GLU A 169 37.76 -23.67 -20.33
C GLU A 169 38.50 -23.84 -21.68
#